data_AF-A0A2M7IAM6-F1
#
_entry.id   AF-A0A2M7IAM6-F1
#
_cell.length_a   1.000
_cell.length_b   1.000
_cell.length_c   1.000
_cell.angle_alpha   90.00
_cell.angle_beta   90.00
_cell.angle_gamma   90.00
#
_symmetry.space_group_name_H-M   'P 1'
#
loop_
_entity.id
_entity.type
_entity.pdbx_description
1 polymer ?
#
loop_
_entity_poly.entity_id
_entity_poly.type
_entity_poly.pdbx_seq_one_letter_code
_entity_poly.pdbx_strand_id
1 'polypeptide(L)'
;MKLNKISAAVLAALSLGVLPFSVTGCNSDNAEANVLSVEFVEIAGAPNSVETMSQSVITAKAVVKYDDGTTKDYPLSYHTLFGVNDKVGGNPYAAGQLFDHEMNPLMDPYGQPLIAETPDANSLLNIDGNLYMVSHLEYDWLLSDGVQAYKTAGWYSRAPMSMLLTGLNQADDGKLTVKSQRAIDFSSVNGTWINCAGSQTPWNTHLGSEEDYDLQYNPLTGSIGKTTAGIKAMTELYFKNSKTANPYHYGLIPEVTVAKDGKTSVVKHYAMGRGTWELARLAPDGRTAIMGDDGTNVLLAMFVADKYGDLSAGNLYAAKWNQTDPANGGTANLIWYKLGHATDAEIKAIVDAGATFDSIWEAVAPSNGTCAEGYTRIRAGSTADECLKLKPGMEKAAAFMETRRYAAYLGATTEWNKMEGVAFNGKDNKAYIAMSYIDRGMKADATGLADHIQVAKINAGATYTLDLTSGVKTVNGAEAIDSKHVPVKMYVETALLGEDIPVDANGNTGNINKIANPDNLFFSEKMHTLFIGEDSTEPHVNNYLWAYNVDTKKLTRLFSSVAGAENTGLQVLDNLNGKAAYILGNTQHWGDISSKVPADLKAQLKAKIGNGVNQGGFGYIGGLPAFK
;
A
#
# COMPACT_ATOMS: atom_id res chain seq x y z
N MET A 1 82.71 19.44 -7.30
CA MET A 1 82.17 18.07 -7.23
C MET A 1 80.96 18.02 -8.16
N LYS A 2 81.12 18.37 -9.45
CA LYS A 2 81.43 17.53 -10.63
C LYS A 2 80.54 16.28 -10.69
N LEU A 3 79.79 15.97 -11.75
CA LEU A 3 79.25 16.63 -12.95
C LEU A 3 78.68 15.47 -13.78
N ASN A 4 77.62 15.71 -14.56
CA ASN A 4 77.32 15.14 -15.89
C ASN A 4 75.92 15.69 -16.26
N LYS A 5 75.75 16.86 -16.93
CA LYS A 5 76.11 17.26 -18.31
C LYS A 5 75.80 16.16 -19.32
N ILE A 6 74.88 16.41 -20.25
CA ILE A 6 75.09 16.81 -21.66
C ILE A 6 73.67 16.97 -22.24
N SER A 7 73.29 17.88 -23.15
CA SER A 7 73.90 19.05 -23.80
C SER A 7 72.76 19.84 -24.46
N ALA A 8 72.96 21.16 -24.59
CA ALA A 8 72.19 22.00 -25.49
C ALA A 8 72.64 21.80 -26.94
N ALA A 9 71.70 21.85 -27.88
CA ALA A 9 71.98 22.20 -29.27
C ALA A 9 70.85 23.10 -29.79
N VAL A 10 71.20 24.37 -30.01
CA VAL A 10 70.46 25.36 -30.79
C VAL A 10 70.79 25.11 -32.25
N LEU A 11 69.81 25.00 -33.15
CA LEU A 11 69.97 25.49 -34.52
C LEU A 11 68.62 25.71 -35.23
N ALA A 12 68.44 26.98 -35.60
CA ALA A 12 67.89 27.52 -36.84
C ALA A 12 66.60 26.93 -37.46
N ALA A 13 65.64 27.85 -37.60
CA ALA A 13 64.46 27.79 -38.44
C ALA A 13 64.77 27.40 -39.89
N LEU A 14 63.95 26.51 -40.44
CA LEU A 14 63.56 26.54 -41.85
C LEU A 14 62.07 26.19 -41.94
N SER A 15 61.29 27.19 -42.33
CA SER A 15 59.89 27.11 -42.68
C SER A 15 59.71 26.32 -43.98
N LEU A 16 59.01 25.18 -43.91
CA LEU A 16 58.39 24.54 -45.05
C LEU A 16 56.99 24.09 -44.59
N GLY A 17 55.98 24.68 -45.20
CA GLY A 17 54.58 24.46 -44.87
C GLY A 17 54.17 23.01 -45.09
N VAL A 18 53.65 22.41 -44.03
CA VAL A 18 52.84 21.21 -44.08
C VAL A 18 51.65 21.46 -43.16
N LEU A 19 50.45 21.40 -43.72
CA LEU A 19 49.17 21.45 -43.02
C LEU A 19 49.15 20.42 -41.86
N PRO A 20 49.01 20.83 -40.60
CA PRO A 20 48.61 19.89 -39.57
C PRO A 20 47.09 19.74 -39.65
N PHE A 21 46.65 18.53 -40.00
CA PHE A 21 45.33 18.05 -39.66
C PHE A 21 45.09 18.33 -38.17
N SER A 22 44.15 19.24 -37.89
CA SER A 22 43.53 19.34 -36.58
C SER A 22 42.79 18.03 -36.33
N VAL A 23 43.43 17.12 -35.59
CA VAL A 23 42.71 16.05 -34.92
C VAL A 23 41.94 16.71 -33.79
N THR A 24 40.75 17.21 -34.12
CA THR A 24 39.68 17.42 -33.13
C THR A 24 39.49 16.08 -32.42
N GLY A 25 40.02 15.97 -31.21
CA GLY A 25 39.57 14.96 -30.28
C GLY A 25 38.09 15.20 -30.03
N CYS A 26 37.24 14.44 -30.71
CA CYS A 26 35.85 14.27 -30.32
C CYS A 26 35.85 13.56 -28.96
N ASN A 27 36.02 14.32 -27.89
CA ASN A 27 35.54 13.89 -26.58
C ASN A 27 34.04 14.21 -26.56
N SER A 28 33.26 13.40 -27.29
CA SER A 28 31.82 13.36 -27.12
C SER A 28 31.54 12.54 -25.87
N ASP A 29 31.82 13.12 -24.71
CA ASP A 29 30.99 12.86 -23.55
C ASP A 29 29.62 13.45 -23.93
N ASN A 30 28.81 12.67 -24.64
CA ASN A 30 27.41 12.98 -24.84
C ASN A 30 26.78 12.95 -23.45
N ALA A 31 26.84 14.07 -22.73
CA ALA A 31 26.03 14.29 -21.56
C ALA A 31 24.58 14.03 -22.01
N GLU A 32 23.97 12.99 -21.47
CA GLU A 32 22.55 12.74 -21.72
C GLU A 32 21.77 13.96 -21.26
N ALA A 33 20.92 14.49 -22.14
CA ALA A 33 20.08 15.64 -21.84
C ALA A 33 19.22 15.37 -20.60
N ASN A 34 19.03 16.38 -19.74
CA ASN A 34 18.26 16.22 -18.51
C ASN A 34 16.77 16.18 -18.82
N VAL A 35 16.02 15.37 -18.08
CA VAL A 35 14.56 15.31 -18.19
C VAL A 35 13.95 16.57 -17.57
N LEU A 36 13.16 17.30 -18.35
CA LEU A 36 12.39 18.45 -17.87
C LEU A 36 10.99 18.05 -17.40
N SER A 37 10.34 17.14 -18.13
CA SER A 37 8.99 16.70 -17.80
C SER A 37 8.71 15.33 -18.39
N VAL A 38 7.88 14.56 -17.67
CA VAL A 38 7.30 13.31 -18.14
C VAL A 38 5.79 13.50 -18.21
N GLU A 39 5.21 13.30 -19.38
CA GLU A 39 3.76 13.31 -19.59
C GLU A 39 3.31 11.92 -20.04
N PHE A 40 2.20 11.45 -19.50
CA PHE A 40 1.51 10.28 -20.04
C PHE A 40 0.37 10.69 -20.97
N VAL A 41 0.23 9.98 -22.09
CA VAL A 41 -0.75 10.27 -23.12
C VAL A 41 -1.46 8.98 -23.52
N GLU A 42 -2.80 8.97 -23.38
CA GLU A 42 -3.63 7.85 -23.83
C GLU A 42 -3.45 7.65 -25.35
N ILE A 43 -3.23 6.39 -25.73
CA ILE A 43 -3.14 5.90 -27.11
C ILE A 43 -4.32 4.98 -27.46
N ALA A 44 -5.06 4.53 -26.45
CA ALA A 44 -6.28 3.73 -26.58
C ALA A 44 -7.26 4.07 -25.45
N GLY A 45 -8.56 3.92 -25.70
CA GLY A 45 -9.58 4.04 -24.67
C GLY A 45 -9.65 2.82 -23.74
N ALA A 46 -10.58 2.85 -22.78
CA ALA A 46 -10.85 1.71 -21.91
C ALA A 46 -11.24 0.45 -22.70
N PRO A 47 -10.81 -0.76 -22.26
CA PRO A 47 -11.25 -2.03 -22.84
C PRO A 47 -12.78 -2.15 -22.93
N ASN A 48 -13.27 -2.63 -24.07
CA ASN A 48 -14.72 -2.68 -24.36
C ASN A 48 -15.13 -3.92 -25.16
N SER A 49 -14.24 -4.89 -25.31
CA SER A 49 -14.50 -6.17 -25.97
C SER A 49 -14.02 -7.31 -25.09
N VAL A 50 -14.64 -8.49 -25.23
CA VAL A 50 -14.25 -9.70 -24.49
C VAL A 50 -12.75 -9.98 -24.60
N GLU A 51 -12.13 -9.77 -25.77
CA GLU A 51 -10.69 -9.96 -25.96
C GLU A 51 -9.88 -9.01 -25.07
N THR A 52 -10.13 -7.70 -25.20
CA THR A 52 -9.37 -6.67 -24.47
C THR A 52 -9.65 -6.67 -22.97
N MET A 53 -10.89 -6.97 -22.55
CA MET A 53 -11.27 -7.06 -21.13
C MET A 53 -10.69 -8.31 -20.45
N SER A 54 -10.35 -9.35 -21.21
CA SER A 54 -9.79 -10.60 -20.67
C SER A 54 -8.28 -10.60 -20.47
N GLN A 55 -7.61 -9.46 -20.67
CA GLN A 55 -6.16 -9.34 -20.63
C GLN A 55 -5.73 -8.04 -19.96
N SER A 56 -4.49 -8.02 -19.48
CA SER A 56 -3.83 -6.81 -19.02
C SER A 56 -3.37 -5.96 -20.21
N VAL A 57 -3.81 -4.70 -20.29
CA VAL A 57 -3.62 -3.84 -21.48
C VAL A 57 -3.01 -2.49 -21.11
N ILE A 58 -1.96 -2.10 -21.84
CA ILE A 58 -1.42 -0.73 -21.79
C ILE A 58 -2.28 0.19 -22.65
N THR A 59 -2.69 1.33 -22.09
CA THR A 59 -3.56 2.31 -22.74
C THR A 59 -2.87 3.64 -23.01
N ALA A 60 -1.64 3.84 -22.54
CA ALA A 60 -0.86 5.05 -22.75
C ALA A 60 0.58 4.80 -23.21
N LYS A 61 1.20 5.87 -23.69
CA LYS A 61 2.66 6.01 -23.83
C LYS A 61 3.17 7.13 -22.92
N ALA A 62 4.46 7.13 -22.62
CA ALA A 62 5.11 8.27 -22.01
C ALA A 62 5.74 9.18 -23.07
N VAL A 63 5.70 10.48 -22.83
CA VAL A 63 6.31 11.52 -23.65
C VAL A 63 7.25 12.30 -22.74
N VAL A 64 8.54 12.21 -23.03
CA VAL A 64 9.60 12.82 -22.20
C VAL A 64 10.19 13.99 -22.95
N LYS A 65 10.19 15.16 -22.29
CA LYS A 65 10.82 16.38 -22.80
C LYS A 65 12.16 16.60 -22.10
N TYR A 66 13.16 16.98 -22.88
CA TYR A 66 14.53 17.19 -22.43
C TYR A 66 14.94 18.66 -22.47
N ASP A 67 16.01 19.01 -21.74
CA ASP A 67 16.55 20.37 -21.64
C ASP A 67 17.26 20.86 -22.91
N ASP A 68 17.68 19.94 -23.78
CA ASP A 68 18.17 20.23 -25.13
C ASP A 68 17.05 20.59 -26.13
N GLY A 69 15.80 20.60 -25.67
CA GLY A 69 14.62 20.90 -26.47
C GLY A 69 14.04 19.70 -27.21
N THR A 70 14.64 18.52 -27.12
CA THR A 70 14.10 17.29 -27.73
C THR A 70 12.91 16.75 -26.94
N THR A 71 12.01 16.07 -27.65
CA THR A 71 10.90 15.31 -27.08
C THR A 71 10.94 13.90 -27.65
N LYS A 72 10.78 12.89 -26.81
CA LYS A 72 10.78 11.48 -27.21
C LYS A 72 9.56 10.75 -26.67
N ASP A 73 9.01 9.90 -27.53
CA ASP A 73 7.95 8.98 -27.18
C ASP A 73 8.54 7.65 -26.69
N TYR A 74 8.00 7.14 -25.59
CA TYR A 74 8.36 5.87 -24.98
C TYR A 74 7.11 4.98 -24.91
N PRO A 75 6.99 3.99 -25.81
CA PRO A 75 5.96 2.96 -25.71
C PRO A 75 6.11 2.19 -24.41
N LEU A 76 4.98 1.94 -23.74
CA LEU A 76 4.96 1.16 -22.50
C LEU A 76 4.56 -0.29 -22.77
N SER A 77 4.98 -1.19 -21.90
CA SER A 77 4.60 -2.62 -21.97
C SER A 77 4.48 -3.18 -20.57
N TYR A 78 3.43 -3.99 -20.34
CA TYR A 78 3.30 -4.76 -19.13
C TYR A 78 4.06 -6.08 -19.25
N HIS A 79 4.84 -6.41 -18.23
CA HIS A 79 5.67 -7.60 -18.15
C HIS A 79 5.30 -8.41 -16.91
N THR A 80 4.71 -9.58 -17.13
CA THR A 80 4.52 -10.57 -16.06
C THR A 80 5.89 -11.17 -15.70
N LEU A 81 6.23 -11.13 -14.41
CA LEU A 81 7.41 -11.78 -13.85
C LEU A 81 7.12 -13.27 -13.61
N PHE A 82 6.02 -13.57 -12.93
CA PHE A 82 5.51 -14.92 -12.63
C PHE A 82 4.08 -14.84 -12.08
N GLY A 83 3.36 -15.95 -12.09
CA GLY A 83 2.04 -16.11 -11.44
C GLY A 83 2.12 -16.91 -10.13
N VAL A 84 1.04 -16.89 -9.36
CA VAL A 84 0.95 -17.57 -8.05
C VAL A 84 1.17 -19.10 -8.11
N ASN A 85 0.92 -19.72 -9.27
CA ASN A 85 1.18 -21.15 -9.50
C ASN A 85 2.61 -21.49 -9.90
N ASP A 86 3.39 -20.50 -10.31
CA ASP A 86 4.68 -20.77 -10.92
C ASP A 86 5.68 -21.25 -9.87
N LYS A 87 6.46 -22.25 -10.26
CA LYS A 87 7.63 -22.72 -9.51
C LYS A 87 8.85 -22.01 -10.04
N VAL A 88 9.37 -21.07 -9.26
CA VAL A 88 10.35 -20.11 -9.75
C VAL A 88 11.75 -20.42 -9.23
N GLY A 89 12.75 -20.33 -10.12
CA GLY A 89 14.17 -20.47 -9.76
C GLY A 89 14.55 -21.80 -9.10
N GLY A 90 13.83 -22.88 -9.42
CA GLY A 90 14.05 -24.21 -8.86
C GLY A 90 13.38 -24.45 -7.50
N ASN A 91 12.61 -23.49 -6.97
CA ASN A 91 11.77 -23.73 -5.79
C ASN A 91 10.75 -24.84 -6.11
N PRO A 92 10.64 -25.91 -5.30
CA PRO A 92 9.68 -26.99 -5.55
C PRO A 92 8.22 -26.59 -5.31
N TYR A 93 7.97 -25.46 -4.64
CA TYR A 93 6.65 -24.95 -4.31
C TYR A 93 6.22 -23.84 -5.26
N ALA A 94 4.90 -23.74 -5.48
CA ALA A 94 4.30 -22.64 -6.20
C ALA A 94 4.52 -21.31 -5.43
N ALA A 95 4.59 -20.20 -6.14
CA ALA A 95 4.86 -18.90 -5.53
C ALA A 95 3.85 -18.54 -4.42
N GLY A 96 2.55 -18.81 -4.62
CA GLY A 96 1.50 -18.52 -3.64
C GLY A 96 1.34 -19.56 -2.53
N GLN A 97 2.18 -20.61 -2.47
CA GLN A 97 2.08 -21.66 -1.45
C GLN A 97 2.21 -21.07 -0.04
N LEU A 98 1.25 -21.37 0.83
CA LEU A 98 1.28 -20.99 2.25
C LEU A 98 2.00 -22.04 3.10
N PHE A 99 2.56 -21.60 4.23
CA PHE A 99 3.39 -22.42 5.12
C PHE A 99 3.01 -22.22 6.60
N ASP A 100 3.30 -23.24 7.42
CA ASP A 100 3.19 -23.14 8.88
C ASP A 100 4.45 -22.50 9.52
N HIS A 101 4.46 -22.38 10.84
CA HIS A 101 5.58 -21.77 11.59
C HIS A 101 6.91 -22.55 11.53
N GLU A 102 6.90 -23.80 11.09
CA GLU A 102 8.09 -24.63 10.87
C GLU A 102 8.50 -24.64 9.38
N MET A 103 7.82 -23.83 8.55
CA MET A 103 7.97 -23.77 7.10
C MET A 103 7.58 -25.08 6.40
N ASN A 104 6.65 -25.87 6.97
CA ASN A 104 6.01 -26.96 6.25
C ASN A 104 4.86 -26.42 5.37
N PRO A 105 4.69 -26.91 4.13
CA PRO A 105 3.64 -26.43 3.24
C PRO A 105 2.25 -26.78 3.79
N LEU A 106 1.32 -25.82 3.70
CA LEU A 106 -0.08 -26.03 4.03
C LEU A 106 -0.83 -26.64 2.86
N MET A 107 -1.78 -27.51 3.19
CA MET A 107 -2.66 -28.17 2.22
C MET A 107 -4.10 -27.76 2.49
N ASP A 108 -4.89 -27.64 1.44
CA ASP A 108 -6.34 -27.39 1.53
C ASP A 108 -7.10 -28.67 1.98
N PRO A 109 -8.42 -28.61 2.24
CA PRO A 109 -9.23 -29.77 2.64
C PRO A 109 -9.19 -30.95 1.67
N TYR A 110 -8.79 -30.70 0.42
CA TYR A 110 -8.80 -31.64 -0.69
C TYR A 110 -7.41 -32.25 -0.95
N GLY A 111 -6.43 -31.92 -0.10
CA GLY A 111 -5.07 -32.42 -0.20
C GLY A 111 -4.28 -31.80 -1.34
N GLN A 112 -4.69 -30.63 -1.83
CA GLN A 112 -3.91 -29.81 -2.76
C GLN A 112 -3.10 -28.75 -1.99
N PRO A 113 -2.01 -28.23 -2.58
CA PRO A 113 -1.37 -27.01 -2.12
C PRO A 113 -2.38 -25.92 -1.75
N LEU A 114 -2.28 -25.38 -0.54
CA LEU A 114 -3.03 -24.17 -0.18
C LEU A 114 -2.30 -22.95 -0.75
N ILE A 115 -2.88 -22.36 -1.79
CA ILE A 115 -2.32 -21.23 -2.53
C ILE A 115 -3.10 -19.95 -2.15
N ALA A 116 -2.37 -18.90 -1.78
CA ALA A 116 -2.91 -17.55 -1.77
C ALA A 116 -2.84 -16.99 -3.19
N GLU A 117 -3.98 -16.55 -3.70
CA GLU A 117 -4.17 -16.14 -5.10
C GLU A 117 -4.12 -14.61 -5.25
N THR A 118 -3.61 -13.95 -4.22
CA THR A 118 -3.81 -12.54 -3.93
C THR A 118 -2.48 -11.82 -3.73
N PRO A 119 -1.67 -11.68 -4.81
CA PRO A 119 -0.40 -11.00 -4.75
C PRO A 119 -0.58 -9.49 -4.55
N ASP A 120 -0.11 -8.96 -3.42
CA ASP A 120 -0.27 -7.55 -3.06
C ASP A 120 1.08 -6.79 -3.05
N ALA A 121 1.28 -5.81 -2.16
CA ALA A 121 2.42 -4.92 -2.00
C ALA A 121 3.73 -5.41 -2.63
N ASN A 122 4.43 -4.56 -3.36
CA ASN A 122 5.81 -4.83 -3.79
C ASN A 122 6.79 -3.83 -3.18
N SER A 123 7.99 -4.31 -2.88
CA SER A 123 9.17 -3.45 -2.70
C SER A 123 10.38 -4.09 -3.35
N LEU A 124 10.79 -3.52 -4.49
CA LEU A 124 12.03 -3.85 -5.18
C LEU A 124 13.19 -3.08 -4.53
N LEU A 125 14.02 -3.85 -3.84
CA LEU A 125 15.19 -3.43 -3.11
C LEU A 125 16.45 -3.73 -3.90
N ASN A 126 17.37 -2.76 -3.92
CA ASN A 126 18.71 -2.95 -4.47
C ASN A 126 19.71 -3.02 -3.32
N ILE A 127 20.24 -4.20 -3.05
CA ILE A 127 21.17 -4.47 -1.96
C ILE A 127 22.56 -4.71 -2.54
N ASP A 128 23.39 -3.67 -2.59
CA ASP A 128 24.74 -3.71 -3.17
C ASP A 128 24.80 -4.30 -4.60
N GLY A 129 23.81 -3.97 -5.44
CA GLY A 129 23.69 -4.48 -6.81
C GLY A 129 22.91 -5.80 -6.94
N ASN A 130 22.55 -6.46 -5.83
CA ASN A 130 21.64 -7.59 -5.84
C ASN A 130 20.19 -7.10 -5.74
N LEU A 131 19.34 -7.50 -6.68
CA LEU A 131 17.94 -7.10 -6.71
C LEU A 131 17.06 -8.14 -6.01
N TYR A 132 16.29 -7.67 -5.04
CA TYR A 132 15.31 -8.46 -4.30
C TYR A 132 13.98 -7.74 -4.26
N MET A 133 12.89 -8.43 -4.56
CA MET A 133 11.54 -7.93 -4.41
C MET A 133 10.87 -8.66 -3.25
N VAL A 134 10.42 -7.91 -2.24
CA VAL A 134 9.49 -8.44 -1.23
C VAL A 134 8.09 -8.22 -1.74
N SER A 135 7.27 -9.27 -1.76
CA SER A 135 5.88 -9.18 -2.19
C SER A 135 4.93 -9.83 -1.19
N HIS A 136 3.75 -9.26 -1.03
CA HIS A 136 2.72 -9.80 -0.14
C HIS A 136 1.87 -10.90 -0.80
N LEU A 137 1.28 -11.73 0.05
CA LEU A 137 0.13 -12.59 -0.27
C LEU A 137 -0.95 -12.26 0.76
N GLU A 138 -2.06 -11.70 0.31
CA GLU A 138 -3.00 -11.02 1.21
C GLU A 138 -4.03 -11.97 1.81
N TYR A 139 -4.62 -12.86 1.01
CA TYR A 139 -5.63 -13.83 1.47
C TYR A 139 -5.86 -15.06 0.57
N ASP A 140 -6.41 -16.13 1.16
CA ASP A 140 -6.92 -17.30 0.45
C ASP A 140 -8.42 -17.13 0.12
N TRP A 141 -8.71 -16.69 -1.10
CA TRP A 141 -10.10 -16.42 -1.50
C TRP A 141 -10.84 -17.66 -1.99
N LEU A 142 -10.17 -18.52 -2.77
CA LEU A 142 -10.68 -19.75 -3.37
C LEU A 142 -9.84 -20.94 -2.89
N LEU A 143 -10.48 -22.10 -2.75
CA LEU A 143 -9.80 -23.39 -2.59
C LEU A 143 -9.67 -24.09 -3.95
N SER A 144 -8.96 -25.22 -3.98
CA SER A 144 -8.69 -25.92 -5.25
C SER A 144 -9.94 -26.44 -5.99
N ASP A 145 -11.08 -26.53 -5.31
CA ASP A 145 -12.38 -26.89 -5.91
C ASP A 145 -13.12 -25.69 -6.54
N GLY A 146 -12.58 -24.47 -6.40
CA GLY A 146 -13.17 -23.23 -6.87
C GLY A 146 -14.29 -22.67 -6.00
N VAL A 147 -14.45 -23.19 -4.77
CA VAL A 147 -15.35 -22.61 -3.77
C VAL A 147 -14.57 -21.60 -2.93
N GLN A 148 -15.24 -20.51 -2.56
CA GLN A 148 -14.66 -19.51 -1.68
C GLN A 148 -14.32 -20.13 -0.32
N ALA A 149 -13.09 -19.93 0.16
CA ALA A 149 -12.57 -20.57 1.37
C ALA A 149 -13.50 -20.36 2.58
N TYR A 150 -13.97 -19.13 2.78
CA TYR A 150 -14.87 -18.76 3.87
C TYR A 150 -16.29 -19.35 3.78
N LYS A 151 -16.67 -19.95 2.64
CA LYS A 151 -17.96 -20.64 2.43
C LYS A 151 -17.82 -22.16 2.54
N THR A 152 -16.61 -22.70 2.59
CA THR A 152 -16.37 -24.14 2.61
C THR A 152 -16.66 -24.72 3.99
N ALA A 153 -17.62 -25.65 4.06
CA ALA A 153 -18.02 -26.28 5.31
C ALA A 153 -16.85 -27.03 5.97
N GLY A 154 -16.61 -26.76 7.26
CA GLY A 154 -15.53 -27.39 8.02
C GLY A 154 -14.14 -26.82 7.74
N TRP A 155 -14.01 -25.80 6.88
CA TRP A 155 -12.77 -25.06 6.68
C TRP A 155 -12.74 -23.76 7.49
N TYR A 156 -11.59 -23.09 7.45
CA TYR A 156 -11.37 -21.81 8.12
C TYR A 156 -11.90 -20.67 7.25
N SER A 157 -12.27 -19.54 7.88
CA SER A 157 -12.68 -18.34 7.15
C SER A 157 -11.55 -17.74 6.33
N ARG A 158 -10.31 -17.91 6.80
CA ARG A 158 -9.07 -17.46 6.18
C ARG A 158 -7.91 -18.27 6.73
N ALA A 159 -6.86 -18.41 5.95
CA ALA A 159 -5.60 -19.01 6.34
C ALA A 159 -4.59 -17.97 6.88
N PRO A 160 -3.56 -18.42 7.62
CA PRO A 160 -2.36 -17.63 7.89
C PRO A 160 -1.65 -17.23 6.60
N MET A 161 -1.22 -15.97 6.51
CA MET A 161 -0.65 -15.40 5.28
C MET A 161 0.87 -15.34 5.30
N SER A 162 1.47 -14.91 4.18
CA SER A 162 2.92 -14.88 4.02
C SER A 162 3.37 -13.75 3.09
N MET A 163 4.67 -13.50 3.08
CA MET A 163 5.34 -12.67 2.08
C MET A 163 6.37 -13.51 1.33
N LEU A 164 6.69 -13.10 0.12
CA LEU A 164 7.66 -13.72 -0.76
C LEU A 164 8.91 -12.86 -0.87
N LEU A 165 10.07 -13.49 -0.88
CA LEU A 165 11.31 -12.89 -1.34
C LEU A 165 11.65 -13.42 -2.73
N THR A 166 11.70 -12.52 -3.71
CA THR A 166 12.01 -12.83 -5.10
C THR A 166 13.34 -12.19 -5.50
N GLY A 167 14.31 -12.99 -5.94
CA GLY A 167 15.55 -12.49 -6.53
C GLY A 167 15.34 -12.17 -8.01
N LEU A 168 15.83 -11.03 -8.49
CA LEU A 168 15.68 -10.58 -9.88
C LEU A 168 17.05 -10.38 -10.56
N ASN A 169 17.06 -10.50 -11.88
CA ASN A 169 18.13 -10.02 -12.76
C ASN A 169 17.62 -8.81 -13.54
N GLN A 170 18.53 -7.88 -13.86
CA GLN A 170 18.25 -6.73 -14.73
C GLN A 170 19.20 -6.75 -15.93
N ALA A 171 18.64 -6.93 -17.11
CA ALA A 171 19.38 -6.86 -18.37
C ALA A 171 19.87 -5.43 -18.67
N ASP A 172 20.69 -5.26 -19.71
CA ASP A 172 21.25 -3.95 -20.07
C ASP A 172 20.21 -2.99 -20.65
N ASP A 173 19.17 -3.52 -21.27
CA ASP A 173 17.99 -2.76 -21.71
C ASP A 173 17.01 -2.45 -20.56
N GLY A 174 17.36 -2.80 -19.32
CA GLY A 174 16.53 -2.64 -18.14
C GLY A 174 15.49 -3.73 -17.95
N LYS A 175 15.35 -4.74 -18.82
CA LYS A 175 14.34 -5.78 -18.62
C LYS A 175 14.64 -6.59 -17.35
N LEU A 176 13.63 -6.70 -16.47
CA LEU A 176 13.67 -7.54 -15.27
C LEU A 176 13.25 -8.98 -15.60
N THR A 177 13.98 -9.95 -15.04
CA THR A 177 13.64 -11.38 -15.10
C THR A 177 13.84 -12.03 -13.73
N VAL A 178 13.11 -13.10 -13.45
CA VAL A 178 13.16 -13.75 -12.14
C VAL A 178 14.30 -14.75 -12.04
N LYS A 179 14.99 -14.75 -10.90
CA LYS A 179 16.11 -15.64 -10.58
C LYS A 179 15.74 -16.71 -9.56
N SER A 180 15.02 -16.31 -8.50
CA SER A 180 14.65 -17.18 -7.38
C SER A 180 13.42 -16.64 -6.67
N GLN A 181 12.69 -17.49 -5.96
CA GLN A 181 11.58 -17.09 -5.10
C GLN A 181 11.50 -18.04 -3.90
N ARG A 182 11.13 -17.51 -2.72
CA ARG A 182 10.81 -18.30 -1.52
C ARG A 182 9.86 -17.52 -0.62
N ALA A 183 9.10 -18.23 0.21
CA ALA A 183 8.40 -17.61 1.34
C ALA A 183 9.40 -17.03 2.38
N ILE A 184 8.97 -15.98 3.06
CA ILE A 184 9.67 -15.36 4.19
C ILE A 184 9.15 -16.00 5.48
N ASP A 185 10.07 -16.33 6.39
CA ASP A 185 9.74 -16.93 7.68
C ASP A 185 9.39 -15.86 8.72
N PHE A 186 8.14 -15.89 9.19
CA PHE A 186 7.59 -14.98 10.21
C PHE A 186 7.52 -15.62 11.62
N SER A 187 8.07 -16.82 11.81
CA SER A 187 7.98 -17.58 13.08
C SER A 187 8.53 -16.79 14.27
N SER A 188 9.57 -15.98 14.06
CA SER A 188 10.19 -15.10 15.06
C SER A 188 9.26 -14.00 15.60
N VAL A 189 8.17 -13.68 14.87
CA VAL A 189 7.21 -12.62 15.22
C VAL A 189 5.77 -13.13 15.30
N ASN A 190 5.59 -14.43 15.58
CA ASN A 190 4.28 -15.08 15.71
C ASN A 190 3.44 -15.13 14.42
N GLY A 191 4.07 -15.16 13.25
CA GLY A 191 3.35 -15.18 11.98
C GLY A 191 2.83 -13.81 11.57
N THR A 192 2.03 -13.79 10.51
CA THR A 192 1.45 -12.58 9.93
C THR A 192 0.02 -12.87 9.46
N TRP A 193 -0.81 -11.82 9.40
CA TRP A 193 -2.24 -11.94 9.08
C TRP A 193 -2.66 -10.85 8.11
N ILE A 194 -3.27 -11.24 6.98
CA ILE A 194 -3.80 -10.36 5.93
C ILE A 194 -2.79 -9.28 5.50
N ASN A 195 -1.79 -9.69 4.71
CA ASN A 195 -0.76 -8.78 4.25
C ASN A 195 -1.24 -7.99 3.02
N CYS A 196 -1.75 -6.78 3.24
CA CYS A 196 -2.32 -5.91 2.22
C CYS A 196 -1.24 -5.05 1.54
N ALA A 197 -1.30 -3.72 1.56
CA ALA A 197 -0.28 -2.88 0.93
C ALA A 197 1.04 -2.76 1.73
N GLY A 198 2.01 -2.05 1.16
CA GLY A 198 3.34 -1.91 1.74
C GLY A 198 4.16 -0.82 1.04
N SER A 199 5.27 -0.42 1.67
CA SER A 199 6.18 0.58 1.11
C SER A 199 7.64 0.25 1.35
N GLN A 200 8.52 0.83 0.54
CA GLN A 200 9.95 0.80 0.78
C GLN A 200 10.34 1.95 1.70
N THR A 201 11.08 1.65 2.77
CA THR A 201 11.59 2.69 3.67
C THR A 201 12.78 3.45 3.06
N PRO A 202 13.09 4.67 3.54
CA PRO A 202 14.30 5.39 3.14
C PRO A 202 15.62 4.66 3.44
N TRP A 203 15.61 3.67 4.35
CA TRP A 203 16.75 2.80 4.65
C TRP A 203 16.68 1.43 3.96
N ASN A 204 15.89 1.34 2.89
CA ASN A 204 15.87 0.24 1.93
C ASN A 204 15.44 -1.11 2.52
N THR A 205 14.46 -1.07 3.42
CA THR A 205 13.70 -2.22 3.91
C THR A 205 12.29 -2.19 3.34
N HIS A 206 11.55 -3.29 3.49
CA HIS A 206 10.15 -3.34 3.14
C HIS A 206 9.28 -3.19 4.39
N LEU A 207 8.45 -2.16 4.42
CA LEU A 207 7.48 -1.87 5.47
C LEU A 207 6.10 -2.32 5.00
N GLY A 208 5.67 -3.49 5.45
CA GLY A 208 4.37 -4.06 5.10
C GLY A 208 3.27 -3.61 6.07
N SER A 209 2.09 -4.20 5.92
CA SER A 209 0.95 -3.97 6.78
C SER A 209 0.21 -5.29 7.08
N GLU A 210 -0.59 -5.25 8.14
CA GLU A 210 -1.57 -6.29 8.46
C GLU A 210 -2.96 -5.64 8.50
N GLU A 211 -3.76 -5.93 7.47
CA GLU A 211 -5.11 -5.44 7.28
C GLU A 211 -6.09 -6.31 8.08
N ASP A 212 -6.02 -6.19 9.41
CA ASP A 212 -6.78 -7.05 10.31
C ASP A 212 -8.28 -6.70 10.37
N TYR A 213 -9.11 -7.37 9.56
CA TYR A 213 -10.57 -7.38 9.67
C TYR A 213 -11.13 -8.40 10.66
N ASP A 214 -10.36 -9.46 10.92
CA ASP A 214 -10.90 -10.67 11.52
C ASP A 214 -10.58 -10.73 13.01
N LEU A 215 -9.38 -10.34 13.41
CA LEU A 215 -8.83 -10.46 14.76
C LEU A 215 -9.12 -9.23 15.64
N GLN A 216 -9.98 -8.31 15.20
CA GLN A 216 -10.48 -7.21 16.01
C GLN A 216 -11.58 -7.64 16.97
N TYR A 217 -11.21 -7.71 18.25
CA TYR A 217 -12.08 -8.13 19.32
C TYR A 217 -13.03 -7.02 19.78
N ASN A 218 -14.33 -7.33 19.85
CA ASN A 218 -15.31 -6.53 20.56
C ASN A 218 -16.28 -7.43 21.34
N PRO A 219 -16.24 -7.43 22.69
CA PRO A 219 -17.09 -8.31 23.50
C PRO A 219 -18.56 -7.88 23.51
N LEU A 220 -18.86 -6.66 23.08
CA LEU A 220 -20.21 -6.08 23.07
C LEU A 220 -20.93 -6.27 21.73
N THR A 221 -20.29 -6.90 20.74
CA THR A 221 -20.87 -7.09 19.40
C THR A 221 -20.75 -8.53 18.91
N GLY A 222 -21.36 -8.83 17.76
CA GLY A 222 -21.20 -10.12 17.09
C GLY A 222 -19.81 -10.38 16.48
N SER A 223 -18.87 -9.43 16.51
CA SER A 223 -17.54 -9.59 15.90
C SER A 223 -16.71 -10.69 16.57
N ILE A 224 -17.02 -11.05 17.82
CA ILE A 224 -16.35 -12.11 18.56
C ILE A 224 -16.24 -13.43 17.79
N GLY A 225 -17.24 -13.77 16.97
CA GLY A 225 -17.23 -14.98 16.16
C GLY A 225 -16.12 -14.97 15.10
N LYS A 226 -15.91 -13.82 14.45
CA LYS A 226 -14.84 -13.64 13.44
C LYS A 226 -13.46 -13.75 14.08
N THR A 227 -13.25 -13.06 15.19
CA THR A 227 -11.98 -13.12 15.93
C THR A 227 -11.67 -14.52 16.41
N THR A 228 -12.67 -15.22 16.94
CA THR A 228 -12.50 -16.62 17.35
C THR A 228 -12.11 -17.51 16.17
N ALA A 229 -12.72 -17.31 14.99
CA ALA A 229 -12.40 -18.08 13.79
C ALA A 229 -10.96 -17.82 13.28
N GLY A 230 -10.51 -16.56 13.24
CA GLY A 230 -9.15 -16.23 12.84
C GLY A 230 -8.09 -16.73 13.85
N ILE A 231 -8.36 -16.61 15.16
CA ILE A 231 -7.47 -17.19 16.19
C ILE A 231 -7.40 -18.71 16.07
N LYS A 232 -8.52 -19.38 15.75
CA LYS A 232 -8.54 -20.81 15.47
C LYS A 232 -7.67 -21.15 14.26
N ALA A 233 -7.76 -20.38 13.18
CA ALA A 233 -6.93 -20.57 11.98
C ALA A 233 -5.43 -20.44 12.30
N MET A 234 -5.00 -19.38 12.98
CA MET A 234 -3.60 -19.24 13.39
C MET A 234 -3.14 -20.35 14.35
N THR A 235 -4.00 -20.75 15.29
CA THR A 235 -3.67 -21.81 16.26
C THR A 235 -3.50 -23.18 15.58
N GLU A 236 -4.45 -23.56 14.73
CA GLU A 236 -4.50 -24.91 14.15
C GLU A 236 -3.66 -25.04 12.87
N LEU A 237 -3.69 -24.04 11.97
CA LEU A 237 -2.94 -24.07 10.72
C LEU A 237 -1.48 -23.62 10.89
N TYR A 238 -1.24 -22.44 11.47
CA TYR A 238 0.11 -21.88 11.56
C TYR A 238 0.92 -22.51 12.70
N PHE A 239 0.40 -22.49 13.92
CA PHE A 239 1.10 -23.03 15.09
C PHE A 239 0.97 -24.54 15.27
N LYS A 240 0.17 -25.23 14.45
CA LYS A 240 -0.06 -26.68 14.55
C LYS A 240 -0.46 -27.12 15.97
N ASN A 241 -1.28 -26.32 16.65
CA ASN A 241 -1.71 -26.53 18.04
C ASN A 241 -0.58 -26.54 19.09
N SER A 242 0.64 -26.12 18.74
CA SER A 242 1.74 -25.99 19.71
C SER A 242 1.50 -24.87 20.74
N LYS A 243 0.71 -23.85 20.36
CA LYS A 243 0.21 -22.77 21.23
C LYS A 243 -1.04 -22.12 20.64
N THR A 244 -1.83 -21.47 21.49
CA THR A 244 -2.96 -20.63 21.07
C THR A 244 -2.47 -19.26 20.60
N ALA A 245 -2.99 -18.78 19.47
CA ALA A 245 -2.69 -17.46 18.94
C ALA A 245 -3.29 -16.34 19.81
N ASN A 246 -2.62 -15.19 19.86
CA ASN A 246 -3.09 -13.99 20.56
C ASN A 246 -3.46 -12.90 19.52
N PRO A 247 -4.69 -12.34 19.56
CA PRO A 247 -5.13 -11.32 18.57
C PRO A 247 -4.26 -10.05 18.58
N TYR A 248 -3.66 -9.70 19.71
CA TYR A 248 -2.79 -8.51 19.82
C TYR A 248 -1.38 -8.72 19.24
N HIS A 249 -1.09 -9.89 18.66
CA HIS A 249 0.12 -10.10 17.85
C HIS A 249 -0.09 -9.73 16.37
N TYR A 250 -1.30 -9.30 15.97
CA TYR A 250 -1.67 -8.98 14.59
C TYR A 250 -2.36 -7.63 14.46
N GLY A 251 -2.51 -7.13 13.23
CA GLY A 251 -3.01 -5.77 12.93
C GLY A 251 -1.92 -4.72 13.16
N LEU A 252 -0.66 -5.09 12.93
CA LEU A 252 0.54 -4.30 13.16
C LEU A 252 1.24 -4.00 11.83
N ILE A 253 2.27 -3.14 11.88
CA ILE A 253 3.14 -2.84 10.73
C ILE A 253 4.39 -3.71 10.82
N PRO A 254 4.53 -4.79 10.01
CA PRO A 254 5.76 -5.56 9.93
C PRO A 254 6.82 -4.86 9.07
N GLU A 255 8.09 -5.03 9.43
CA GLU A 255 9.22 -4.57 8.63
C GLU A 255 10.17 -5.74 8.30
N VAL A 256 10.45 -5.92 7.02
CA VAL A 256 11.35 -6.94 6.48
C VAL A 256 12.64 -6.29 6.03
N THR A 257 13.74 -6.69 6.67
CA THR A 257 15.09 -6.37 6.20
C THR A 257 15.64 -7.51 5.35
N VAL A 258 16.27 -7.17 4.22
CA VAL A 258 16.90 -8.13 3.30
C VAL A 258 18.41 -7.89 3.28
N ALA A 259 19.17 -8.91 3.67
CA ALA A 259 20.62 -8.89 3.58
C ALA A 259 21.11 -9.19 2.15
N LYS A 260 22.38 -8.87 1.87
CA LYS A 260 23.00 -9.07 0.55
C LYS A 260 22.95 -10.50 0.03
N ASP A 261 22.97 -11.49 0.92
CA ASP A 261 22.88 -12.92 0.59
C ASP A 261 21.42 -13.41 0.47
N GLY A 262 20.44 -12.51 0.59
CA GLY A 262 19.01 -12.82 0.53
C GLY A 262 18.44 -13.38 1.83
N LYS A 263 19.17 -13.35 2.95
CA LYS A 263 18.57 -13.64 4.27
C LYS A 263 17.63 -12.52 4.69
N THR A 264 16.55 -12.89 5.36
CA THR A 264 15.49 -11.97 5.80
C THR A 264 15.41 -11.94 7.32
N SER A 265 15.19 -10.77 7.91
CA SER A 265 14.78 -10.62 9.31
C SER A 265 13.52 -9.78 9.38
N VAL A 266 12.62 -10.11 10.31
CA VAL A 266 11.33 -9.46 10.47
C VAL A 266 11.18 -8.89 11.87
N VAL A 267 10.63 -7.69 11.98
CA VAL A 267 10.12 -7.09 13.22
C VAL A 267 8.67 -6.66 13.03
N LYS A 268 7.93 -6.45 14.12
CA LYS A 268 6.60 -5.81 14.12
C LYS A 268 6.64 -4.56 14.98
N HIS A 269 6.17 -3.44 14.43
CA HIS A 269 6.19 -2.15 15.12
C HIS A 269 4.94 -1.93 15.98
N TYR A 270 4.97 -2.48 17.19
CA TYR A 270 3.89 -2.28 18.17
C TYR A 270 3.71 -0.82 18.58
N ALA A 271 4.76 0.01 18.52
CA ALA A 271 4.71 1.44 18.80
C ALA A 271 3.92 2.22 17.74
N MET A 272 3.67 1.65 16.57
CA MET A 272 2.82 2.27 15.54
C MET A 272 1.32 2.04 15.78
N GLY A 273 0.97 1.27 16.82
CA GLY A 273 -0.41 0.98 17.19
C GLY A 273 -1.04 -0.12 16.33
N ARG A 274 -2.28 -0.46 16.66
CA ARG A 274 -3.02 -1.56 16.06
C ARG A 274 -4.25 -1.06 15.31
N GLY A 275 -4.46 -1.57 14.11
CA GLY A 275 -5.56 -1.16 13.22
C GLY A 275 -5.88 -2.25 12.21
N THR A 276 -6.64 -1.86 11.19
CA THR A 276 -6.74 -2.62 9.94
C THR A 276 -5.87 -1.87 8.95
N TRP A 277 -4.56 -1.97 9.13
CA TRP A 277 -3.66 -1.08 8.42
C TRP A 277 -3.58 -1.48 6.95
N GLU A 278 -3.95 -0.59 6.06
CA GLU A 278 -3.67 -0.73 4.64
C GLU A 278 -2.16 -0.60 4.41
N LEU A 279 -1.63 0.55 4.85
CA LEU A 279 -0.29 0.99 4.53
C LEU A 279 0.20 1.95 5.61
N ALA A 280 1.46 1.80 6.02
CA ALA A 280 2.21 2.90 6.61
C ALA A 280 3.16 3.48 5.55
N ARG A 281 3.05 4.78 5.27
CA ARG A 281 3.96 5.49 4.37
C ARG A 281 4.77 6.52 5.14
N LEU A 282 6.09 6.46 5.00
CA LEU A 282 6.99 7.46 5.57
C LEU A 282 7.04 8.72 4.71
N ALA A 283 7.02 9.86 5.40
CA ALA A 283 7.34 11.16 4.86
C ALA A 283 8.87 11.25 4.56
N PRO A 284 9.31 12.27 3.81
CA PRO A 284 10.72 12.45 3.45
C PRO A 284 11.68 12.57 4.64
N ASP A 285 11.19 12.93 5.84
CA ASP A 285 12.01 13.01 7.04
C ASP A 285 12.35 11.64 7.66
N GLY A 286 11.84 10.53 7.09
CA GLY A 286 12.10 9.16 7.56
C GLY A 286 11.68 8.87 8.99
N ARG A 287 10.79 9.71 9.57
CA ARG A 287 10.27 9.55 10.94
C ARG A 287 8.75 9.63 10.99
N THR A 288 8.17 10.54 10.22
CA THR A 288 6.73 10.77 10.19
C THR A 288 6.09 9.77 9.26
N ALA A 289 5.12 8.99 9.75
CA ALA A 289 4.31 8.10 8.94
C ALA A 289 2.84 8.52 9.01
N ILE A 290 2.16 8.51 7.86
CA ILE A 290 0.68 8.51 7.80
C ILE A 290 0.26 7.07 7.51
N MET A 291 -0.79 6.62 8.17
CA MET A 291 -1.28 5.25 8.07
C MET A 291 -2.72 5.23 7.56
N GLY A 292 -2.94 4.50 6.46
CA GLY A 292 -4.28 4.16 5.97
C GLY A 292 -4.90 3.09 6.87
N ASP A 293 -6.11 3.32 7.34
CA ASP A 293 -6.87 2.40 8.18
C ASP A 293 -8.08 1.93 7.39
N ASP A 294 -8.03 0.70 6.88
CA ASP A 294 -9.03 0.19 5.95
C ASP A 294 -10.16 -0.54 6.70
N GLY A 295 -11.35 0.04 6.73
CA GLY A 295 -12.46 -0.58 7.44
C GLY A 295 -13.63 0.35 7.63
N THR A 296 -14.44 0.11 8.65
CA THR A 296 -15.62 0.93 8.96
C THR A 296 -15.47 1.66 10.28
N ASN A 297 -15.76 2.97 10.26
CA ASN A 297 -15.60 3.87 11.39
C ASN A 297 -14.16 3.84 11.93
N VAL A 298 -13.23 4.12 11.04
CA VAL A 298 -11.78 4.07 11.22
C VAL A 298 -11.18 5.47 11.39
N LEU A 299 -9.89 5.59 11.65
CA LEU A 299 -9.23 6.88 11.90
C LEU A 299 -8.20 7.27 10.83
N LEU A 300 -7.91 8.56 10.73
CA LEU A 300 -6.64 9.04 10.16
C LEU A 300 -5.58 9.07 11.26
N ALA A 301 -4.58 8.20 11.15
CA ALA A 301 -3.50 8.07 12.11
C ALA A 301 -2.17 8.63 11.58
N MET A 302 -1.36 9.15 12.50
CA MET A 302 0.02 9.57 12.22
C MET A 302 0.94 9.07 13.32
N PHE A 303 2.09 8.53 12.94
CA PHE A 303 3.16 8.16 13.85
C PHE A 303 4.38 9.04 13.61
N VAL A 304 5.08 9.46 14.67
CA VAL A 304 6.34 10.19 14.59
C VAL A 304 7.38 9.46 15.41
N ALA A 305 8.32 8.82 14.72
CA ALA A 305 9.42 8.10 15.33
C ALA A 305 10.37 9.06 16.09
N ASP A 306 10.93 8.57 17.20
CA ASP A 306 11.91 9.34 17.99
C ASP A 306 13.19 9.60 17.18
N LYS A 307 13.54 8.71 16.24
CA LYS A 307 14.79 8.77 15.46
C LYS A 307 14.54 8.41 14.00
N TYR A 308 15.31 9.03 13.12
CA TYR A 308 15.37 8.63 11.71
C TYR A 308 15.86 7.18 11.61
N GLY A 309 15.19 6.36 10.78
CA GLY A 309 15.64 4.99 10.54
C GLY A 309 15.28 3.98 11.61
N ASP A 310 14.47 4.35 12.59
CA ASP A 310 14.11 3.48 13.72
C ASP A 310 12.67 3.73 14.14
N LEU A 311 11.76 2.86 13.71
CA LEU A 311 10.33 2.94 14.02
C LEU A 311 9.97 2.29 15.36
N SER A 312 10.96 1.79 16.10
CA SER A 312 10.71 1.03 17.34
C SER A 312 10.28 1.87 18.54
N ALA A 313 10.30 3.20 18.41
CA ALA A 313 9.87 4.12 19.45
C ALA A 313 9.34 5.42 18.84
N GLY A 314 8.24 5.95 19.39
CA GLY A 314 7.69 7.20 18.90
C GLY A 314 6.34 7.57 19.51
N ASN A 315 5.75 8.60 18.92
CA ASN A 315 4.46 9.16 19.33
C ASN A 315 3.38 8.82 18.31
N LEU A 316 2.22 8.39 18.79
CA LEU A 316 1.04 8.09 17.97
C LEU A 316 -0.02 9.18 18.12
N TYR A 317 -0.63 9.57 17.00
CA TYR A 317 -1.60 10.66 16.91
C TYR A 317 -2.81 10.27 16.07
N ALA A 318 -3.96 10.88 16.37
CA ALA A 318 -5.19 10.75 15.57
C ALA A 318 -5.77 12.12 15.22
N ALA A 319 -6.25 12.25 13.97
CA ALA A 319 -6.81 13.51 13.49
C ALA A 319 -8.29 13.67 13.87
N LYS A 320 -8.71 14.92 14.03
CA LYS A 320 -10.11 15.34 14.00
C LYS A 320 -10.36 16.18 12.76
N TRP A 321 -11.39 15.78 12.01
CA TRP A 321 -11.92 16.45 10.84
C TRP A 321 -12.84 17.59 11.27
N ASN A 322 -12.46 18.83 11.02
CA ASN A 322 -13.34 19.99 11.18
C ASN A 322 -13.82 20.44 9.81
N GLN A 323 -14.94 19.88 9.38
CA GLN A 323 -15.50 20.14 8.05
C GLN A 323 -15.76 21.64 7.82
N THR A 324 -15.32 22.13 6.68
CA THR A 324 -15.56 23.51 6.21
C THR A 324 -16.46 23.56 4.98
N ASP A 325 -16.49 22.49 4.18
CA ASP A 325 -17.33 22.36 2.99
C ASP A 325 -17.73 20.88 2.81
N PRO A 326 -19.02 20.54 2.62
CA PRO A 326 -19.45 19.17 2.32
C PRO A 326 -19.33 18.76 0.84
N ALA A 327 -19.12 19.69 -0.09
CA ALA A 327 -19.17 19.43 -1.52
C ALA A 327 -17.96 18.59 -2.01
N ASN A 328 -18.18 17.75 -3.03
CA ASN A 328 -17.12 17.04 -3.76
C ASN A 328 -16.22 16.15 -2.88
N GLY A 329 -16.78 15.41 -1.91
CA GLY A 329 -16.02 14.65 -0.91
C GLY A 329 -15.55 15.49 0.28
N GLY A 330 -15.81 16.80 0.23
CA GLY A 330 -15.64 17.72 1.35
C GLY A 330 -14.24 18.32 1.46
N THR A 331 -14.15 19.32 2.33
CA THR A 331 -12.90 19.98 2.74
C THR A 331 -12.95 20.20 4.23
N ALA A 332 -11.80 20.05 4.91
CA ALA A 332 -11.68 20.33 6.33
C ALA A 332 -10.31 20.86 6.73
N ASN A 333 -10.30 21.52 7.89
CA ASN A 333 -9.09 21.73 8.68
C ASN A 333 -8.91 20.56 9.64
N LEU A 334 -7.67 20.08 9.77
CA LEU A 334 -7.31 18.98 10.66
C LEU A 334 -6.64 19.49 11.94
N ILE A 335 -7.08 18.97 13.08
CA ILE A 335 -6.40 19.12 14.37
C ILE A 335 -6.08 17.74 14.94
N TRP A 336 -5.09 17.63 15.81
CA TRP A 336 -4.55 16.33 16.22
C TRP A 336 -4.63 16.09 17.72
N TYR A 337 -4.91 14.85 18.10
CA TYR A 337 -4.80 14.36 19.46
C TYR A 337 -3.55 13.50 19.57
N LYS A 338 -2.72 13.73 20.61
CA LYS A 338 -1.66 12.78 20.98
C LYS A 338 -2.31 11.61 21.71
N LEU A 339 -2.15 10.39 21.19
CA LEU A 339 -2.62 9.18 21.84
C LEU A 339 -1.61 8.71 22.89
N GLY A 340 -0.33 8.66 22.55
CA GLY A 340 0.69 8.23 23.50
C GLY A 340 2.09 8.24 22.92
N HIS A 341 3.06 7.90 23.78
CA HIS A 341 4.43 7.57 23.43
C HIS A 341 4.75 6.19 23.99
N ALA A 342 5.40 5.35 23.19
CA ALA A 342 5.86 4.04 23.61
C ALA A 342 7.00 3.52 22.73
N THR A 343 7.60 2.42 23.18
CA THR A 343 8.47 1.57 22.37
C THR A 343 7.79 0.24 22.02
N ASP A 344 8.26 -0.41 20.95
CA ASP A 344 7.82 -1.75 20.55
C ASP A 344 7.94 -2.74 21.71
N ALA A 345 9.07 -2.69 22.42
CA ALA A 345 9.36 -3.56 23.55
C ALA A 345 8.37 -3.37 24.71
N GLU A 346 7.97 -2.13 25.01
CA GLU A 346 6.99 -1.85 26.07
C GLU A 346 5.61 -2.42 25.73
N ILE A 347 5.13 -2.19 24.51
CA ILE A 347 3.80 -2.66 24.11
C ILE A 347 3.79 -4.18 23.96
N LYS A 348 4.83 -4.76 23.36
CA LYS A 348 4.97 -6.21 23.26
C LYS A 348 4.99 -6.87 24.65
N ALA A 349 5.67 -6.27 25.63
CA ALA A 349 5.67 -6.79 27.00
C ALA A 349 4.27 -6.79 27.64
N ILE A 350 3.43 -5.76 27.37
CA ILE A 350 2.03 -5.72 27.83
C ILE A 350 1.23 -6.86 27.19
N VAL A 351 1.38 -7.07 25.87
CA VAL A 351 0.71 -8.14 25.14
C VAL A 351 1.12 -9.52 25.66
N ASP A 352 2.42 -9.76 25.84
CA ASP A 352 2.96 -11.04 26.28
C ASP A 352 2.65 -11.33 27.76
N ALA A 353 2.39 -10.30 28.57
CA ALA A 353 1.88 -10.45 29.93
C ALA A 353 0.40 -10.89 30.00
N GLY A 354 -0.29 -11.00 28.85
CA GLY A 354 -1.66 -11.48 28.76
C GLY A 354 -2.71 -10.37 28.88
N ALA A 355 -2.38 -9.14 28.51
CA ALA A 355 -3.35 -8.06 28.44
C ALA A 355 -4.51 -8.43 27.48
N THR A 356 -5.73 -8.17 27.93
CA THR A 356 -6.98 -8.37 27.20
C THR A 356 -7.75 -7.06 27.09
N PHE A 357 -8.75 -7.01 26.23
CA PHE A 357 -9.70 -5.88 26.20
C PHE A 357 -10.24 -5.55 27.59
N ASP A 358 -10.68 -6.57 28.35
CA ASP A 358 -11.20 -6.40 29.71
C ASP A 358 -10.14 -5.96 30.71
N SER A 359 -8.85 -6.13 30.42
CA SER A 359 -7.79 -5.56 31.27
C SER A 359 -7.62 -4.05 31.07
N ILE A 360 -8.04 -3.53 29.92
CA ILE A 360 -7.91 -2.11 29.51
C ILE A 360 -9.20 -1.34 29.83
N TRP A 361 -10.35 -1.93 29.53
CA TRP A 361 -11.65 -1.26 29.56
C TRP A 361 -12.62 -1.90 30.55
N GLU A 362 -13.43 -1.08 31.22
CA GLU A 362 -14.79 -1.46 31.61
C GLU A 362 -15.72 -1.13 30.43
N ALA A 363 -16.61 -2.05 30.05
CA ALA A 363 -17.46 -1.89 28.87
C ALA A 363 -18.89 -2.33 29.15
N VAL A 364 -19.87 -1.51 28.75
CA VAL A 364 -21.30 -1.84 28.81
C VAL A 364 -21.99 -1.48 27.51
N ALA A 365 -23.09 -2.17 27.19
CA ALA A 365 -23.92 -1.80 26.05
C ALA A 365 -24.61 -0.45 26.31
N PRO A 366 -24.68 0.46 25.32
CA PRO A 366 -25.49 1.66 25.42
C PRO A 366 -26.97 1.36 25.65
N SER A 367 -27.64 2.19 26.45
CA SER A 367 -29.09 2.10 26.69
C SER A 367 -29.78 3.35 26.16
N ASN A 368 -30.69 3.20 25.20
CA ASN A 368 -31.40 4.30 24.54
C ASN A 368 -30.47 5.42 24.02
N GLY A 369 -29.30 5.06 23.48
CA GLY A 369 -28.30 6.02 22.98
C GLY A 369 -27.54 6.77 24.09
N THR A 370 -27.61 6.30 25.34
CA THR A 370 -26.88 6.91 26.47
C THR A 370 -25.99 5.88 27.16
N CYS A 371 -24.96 6.38 27.84
CA CYS A 371 -24.07 5.59 28.67
C CYS A 371 -24.34 5.84 30.16
N ALA A 372 -24.07 4.83 30.98
CA ALA A 372 -24.07 4.99 32.43
C ALA A 372 -23.04 6.04 32.87
N GLU A 373 -23.23 6.63 34.05
CA GLU A 373 -22.31 7.62 34.61
C GLU A 373 -20.87 7.09 34.67
N GLY A 374 -19.91 7.92 34.25
CA GLY A 374 -18.49 7.57 34.18
C GLY A 374 -18.06 6.78 32.94
N TYR A 375 -19.00 6.38 32.07
CA TYR A 375 -18.71 5.79 30.77
C TYR A 375 -18.81 6.83 29.64
N THR A 376 -17.97 6.67 28.64
CA THR A 376 -17.96 7.48 27.41
C THR A 376 -18.53 6.66 26.26
N ARG A 377 -19.52 7.20 25.56
CA ARG A 377 -20.04 6.59 24.33
C ARG A 377 -19.01 6.80 23.22
N ILE A 378 -18.69 5.75 22.47
CA ILE A 378 -17.82 5.80 21.29
C ILE A 378 -18.40 4.96 20.14
N ARG A 379 -17.91 5.21 18.93
CA ARG A 379 -18.10 4.34 17.75
C ARG A 379 -16.79 4.27 16.98
N ALA A 380 -16.17 3.10 16.93
CA ALA A 380 -14.88 2.91 16.28
C ALA A 380 -14.71 1.44 15.84
N GLY A 381 -14.18 1.22 14.63
CA GLY A 381 -13.93 -0.12 14.06
C GLY A 381 -15.19 -0.96 13.79
N SER A 382 -16.39 -0.40 13.98
CA SER A 382 -17.67 -1.08 13.72
C SER A 382 -18.80 -0.05 13.59
N THR A 383 -19.99 -0.49 13.22
CA THR A 383 -21.21 0.35 13.21
C THR A 383 -21.92 0.41 14.55
N ALA A 384 -21.42 -0.31 15.57
CA ALA A 384 -22.02 -0.37 16.90
C ALA A 384 -21.41 0.69 17.83
N ASP A 385 -22.24 1.19 18.74
CA ASP A 385 -21.78 2.06 19.81
C ASP A 385 -21.36 1.23 21.02
N GLU A 386 -20.32 1.69 21.69
CA GLU A 386 -19.82 1.11 22.94
C GLU A 386 -19.85 2.19 24.03
N CYS A 387 -20.21 1.82 25.26
CA CYS A 387 -19.97 2.66 26.42
C CYS A 387 -18.73 2.13 27.13
N LEU A 388 -17.63 2.89 27.07
CA LEU A 388 -16.34 2.48 27.61
C LEU A 388 -15.90 3.39 28.75
N LYS A 389 -15.22 2.80 29.72
CA LYS A 389 -14.50 3.52 30.78
C LYS A 389 -13.10 2.94 30.88
N LEU A 390 -12.09 3.79 30.72
CA LEU A 390 -10.70 3.39 30.80
C LEU A 390 -10.32 3.02 32.23
N LYS A 391 -9.63 1.89 32.40
CA LYS A 391 -9.09 1.50 33.70
C LYS A 391 -7.85 2.33 34.04
N PRO A 392 -7.65 2.74 35.31
CA PRO A 392 -6.50 3.57 35.69
C PRO A 392 -5.16 2.94 35.30
N GLY A 393 -4.28 3.71 34.66
CA GLY A 393 -2.94 3.26 34.26
C GLY A 393 -2.88 2.47 32.96
N MET A 394 -4.01 2.29 32.27
CA MET A 394 -4.10 1.54 31.01
C MET A 394 -4.07 2.44 29.76
N GLU A 395 -3.73 3.73 29.90
CA GLU A 395 -3.69 4.70 28.79
C GLU A 395 -2.73 4.23 27.68
N LYS A 396 -1.57 3.68 28.04
CA LYS A 396 -0.60 3.15 27.06
C LYS A 396 -1.16 1.94 26.33
N ALA A 397 -1.73 0.97 27.05
CA ALA A 397 -2.35 -0.20 26.42
C ALA A 397 -3.51 0.23 25.50
N ALA A 398 -4.36 1.15 25.94
CA ALA A 398 -5.44 1.70 25.14
C ALA A 398 -4.93 2.39 23.86
N ALA A 399 -3.89 3.21 23.96
CA ALA A 399 -3.35 3.96 22.81
C ALA A 399 -2.80 3.05 21.70
N PHE A 400 -2.10 1.97 22.05
CA PHE A 400 -1.36 1.15 21.08
C PHE A 400 -2.01 -0.21 20.77
N MET A 401 -2.83 -0.77 21.66
CA MET A 401 -3.55 -2.04 21.41
C MET A 401 -4.99 -1.82 20.96
N GLU A 402 -5.60 -0.69 21.36
CA GLU A 402 -7.01 -0.34 21.11
C GLU A 402 -7.12 1.05 20.46
N THR A 403 -6.20 1.34 19.54
CA THR A 403 -5.94 2.68 18.98
C THR A 403 -7.19 3.40 18.51
N ARG A 404 -8.06 2.73 17.75
CA ARG A 404 -9.33 3.31 17.26
C ARG A 404 -10.25 3.75 18.41
N ARG A 405 -10.44 2.88 19.40
CA ARG A 405 -11.30 3.17 20.56
C ARG A 405 -10.75 4.30 21.39
N TYR A 406 -9.44 4.30 21.63
CA TYR A 406 -8.81 5.36 22.42
C TYR A 406 -8.84 6.71 21.69
N ALA A 407 -8.66 6.73 20.36
CA ALA A 407 -8.83 7.93 19.56
C ALA A 407 -10.26 8.50 19.65
N ALA A 408 -11.29 7.65 19.49
CA ALA A 408 -12.68 8.05 19.66
C ALA A 408 -12.99 8.54 21.08
N TYR A 409 -12.45 7.86 22.10
CA TYR A 409 -12.59 8.22 23.51
C TYR A 409 -12.03 9.62 23.82
N LEU A 410 -10.96 10.03 23.14
CA LEU A 410 -10.38 11.38 23.24
C LEU A 410 -11.10 12.43 22.37
N GLY A 411 -11.99 12.01 21.47
CA GLY A 411 -12.78 12.89 20.61
C GLY A 411 -12.20 13.12 19.20
N ALA A 412 -11.25 12.29 18.76
CA ALA A 412 -10.78 12.27 17.37
C ALA A 412 -11.88 11.76 16.42
N THR A 413 -11.71 11.97 15.11
CA THR A 413 -12.68 11.48 14.11
C THR A 413 -12.41 10.02 13.79
N THR A 414 -13.41 9.18 14.05
CA THR A 414 -13.40 7.74 13.72
C THR A 414 -14.54 7.38 12.77
N GLU A 415 -14.95 8.31 11.90
CA GLU A 415 -16.11 8.15 11.00
C GLU A 415 -15.72 7.79 9.58
N TRP A 416 -14.42 7.72 9.34
CA TRP A 416 -13.87 7.35 8.06
C TRP A 416 -14.24 5.93 7.68
N ASN A 417 -14.14 5.64 6.40
CA ASN A 417 -14.39 4.30 5.91
C ASN A 417 -13.52 4.02 4.69
N LYS A 418 -12.73 2.94 4.75
CA LYS A 418 -11.80 2.47 3.72
C LYS A 418 -10.74 3.49 3.29
N MET A 419 -9.87 3.85 4.24
CA MET A 419 -8.65 4.56 3.91
C MET A 419 -7.59 3.55 3.47
N GLU A 420 -7.26 3.61 2.19
CA GLU A 420 -6.32 2.68 1.58
C GLU A 420 -4.94 3.36 1.42
N GLY A 421 -4.39 3.41 0.21
CA GLY A 421 -3.03 3.84 -0.05
C GLY A 421 -2.71 5.28 0.36
N VAL A 422 -1.43 5.52 0.64
CA VAL A 422 -0.88 6.81 1.07
C VAL A 422 0.38 7.12 0.28
N ALA A 423 0.48 8.35 -0.24
CA ALA A 423 1.68 8.83 -0.92
C ALA A 423 2.09 10.22 -0.43
N PHE A 424 3.40 10.51 -0.43
CA PHE A 424 3.93 11.85 -0.13
C PHE A 424 4.52 12.49 -1.38
N ASN A 425 4.20 13.77 -1.56
CA ASN A 425 4.93 14.70 -2.42
C ASN A 425 5.76 15.60 -1.49
N GLY A 426 7.04 15.25 -1.36
CA GLY A 426 7.99 15.92 -0.49
C GLY A 426 8.32 17.33 -0.95
N LYS A 427 8.39 17.57 -2.26
CA LYS A 427 8.70 18.89 -2.81
C LYS A 427 7.66 19.94 -2.45
N ASP A 428 6.38 19.61 -2.57
CA ASP A 428 5.27 20.53 -2.30
C ASP A 428 4.74 20.42 -0.86
N ASN A 429 5.36 19.55 -0.04
CA ASN A 429 4.93 19.22 1.32
C ASN A 429 3.45 18.83 1.39
N LYS A 430 3.05 17.89 0.54
CA LYS A 430 1.69 17.33 0.45
C LYS A 430 1.70 15.83 0.69
N ALA A 431 0.57 15.31 1.12
CA ALA A 431 0.29 13.88 1.08
C ALA A 431 -1.01 13.62 0.31
N TYR A 432 -1.19 12.38 -0.09
CA TYR A 432 -2.41 11.87 -0.72
C TYR A 432 -2.86 10.63 0.02
N ILE A 433 -4.17 10.47 0.20
CA ILE A 433 -4.77 9.28 0.76
C ILE A 433 -5.94 8.82 -0.10
N ALA A 434 -5.95 7.54 -0.41
CA ALA A 434 -7.02 6.92 -1.17
C ALA A 434 -8.19 6.64 -0.24
N MET A 435 -9.38 6.96 -0.71
CA MET A 435 -10.63 6.60 -0.05
C MET A 435 -11.42 5.77 -1.05
N SER A 436 -11.38 4.45 -0.88
CA SER A 436 -12.00 3.49 -1.80
C SER A 436 -13.44 3.89 -2.08
N TYR A 437 -14.21 4.25 -1.05
CA TYR A 437 -15.53 4.82 -1.22
C TYR A 437 -15.91 5.75 -0.07
N ILE A 438 -16.74 6.74 -0.41
CA ILE A 438 -17.26 7.72 0.55
C ILE A 438 -18.67 7.28 0.92
N ASP A 439 -18.83 6.61 2.06
CA ASP A 439 -20.13 6.12 2.55
C ASP A 439 -20.12 5.94 4.09
N ARG A 440 -21.18 5.33 4.63
CA ARG A 440 -21.33 4.92 6.03
C ARG A 440 -21.14 6.10 6.98
N GLY A 441 -20.15 6.03 7.86
CA GLY A 441 -19.88 7.04 8.88
C GLY A 441 -19.54 8.42 8.30
N MET A 442 -19.13 8.48 7.03
CA MET A 442 -18.77 9.74 6.37
C MET A 442 -19.99 10.58 5.94
N LYS A 443 -21.19 9.98 5.91
CA LYS A 443 -22.41 10.68 5.53
C LYS A 443 -22.97 11.43 6.71
N ALA A 444 -23.70 12.50 6.42
CA ALA A 444 -24.48 13.20 7.44
C ALA A 444 -25.44 12.23 8.16
N ASP A 445 -25.30 12.14 9.48
CA ASP A 445 -26.15 11.38 10.38
C ASP A 445 -26.48 12.25 11.60
N ALA A 446 -27.65 12.89 11.59
CA ALA A 446 -28.12 13.71 12.70
C ALA A 446 -28.34 12.93 14.01
N THR A 447 -28.28 11.59 13.97
CA THR A 447 -28.33 10.71 15.15
C THR A 447 -26.95 10.12 15.51
N GLY A 448 -25.94 10.45 14.71
CA GLY A 448 -24.55 10.06 14.87
C GLY A 448 -23.96 10.64 16.15
N LEU A 449 -23.01 9.90 16.73
CA LEU A 449 -22.39 10.29 18.00
C LEU A 449 -21.52 11.55 17.86
N ALA A 450 -20.71 11.62 16.80
CA ALA A 450 -19.79 12.70 16.52
C ALA A 450 -20.27 13.55 15.34
N ASP A 451 -20.67 12.90 14.24
CA ASP A 451 -21.13 13.49 12.98
C ASP A 451 -20.15 14.57 12.47
N HIS A 452 -18.84 14.33 12.60
CA HIS A 452 -17.80 15.28 12.19
C HIS A 452 -17.72 15.37 10.66
N ILE A 453 -17.94 14.25 9.96
CA ILE A 453 -17.90 14.17 8.49
C ILE A 453 -19.34 14.10 7.97
N GLN A 454 -19.69 15.03 7.08
CA GLN A 454 -21.04 15.15 6.54
C GLN A 454 -20.97 15.39 5.03
N VAL A 455 -20.54 14.37 4.28
CA VAL A 455 -20.38 14.47 2.82
C VAL A 455 -21.38 13.57 2.08
N ALA A 456 -21.60 13.86 0.80
CA ALA A 456 -22.45 13.02 -0.04
C ALA A 456 -21.79 11.66 -0.30
N LYS A 457 -22.61 10.62 -0.41
CA LYS A 457 -22.16 9.28 -0.78
C LYS A 457 -21.59 9.26 -2.19
N ILE A 458 -20.43 8.61 -2.37
CA ILE A 458 -19.79 8.35 -3.67
C ILE A 458 -19.22 6.93 -3.64
N ASN A 459 -19.83 6.00 -4.37
CA ASN A 459 -19.39 4.59 -4.41
C ASN A 459 -18.06 4.43 -5.14
N ALA A 460 -17.77 5.29 -6.12
CA ALA A 460 -16.49 5.35 -6.82
C ALA A 460 -15.36 5.98 -5.98
N GLY A 461 -15.64 6.54 -4.80
CA GLY A 461 -14.61 7.09 -3.92
C GLY A 461 -13.86 8.31 -4.45
N ALA A 462 -12.68 8.56 -3.87
CA ALA A 462 -11.83 9.70 -4.21
C ALA A 462 -10.40 9.54 -3.68
N THR A 463 -9.45 10.24 -4.26
CA THR A 463 -8.12 10.46 -3.66
C THR A 463 -8.07 11.85 -3.04
N TYR A 464 -7.91 11.92 -1.72
CA TYR A 464 -7.81 13.17 -0.98
C TYR A 464 -6.37 13.68 -0.99
N THR A 465 -6.23 15.00 -1.13
CA THR A 465 -4.97 15.74 -0.96
C THR A 465 -4.91 16.34 0.45
N LEU A 466 -3.75 16.25 1.08
CA LEU A 466 -3.46 16.83 2.39
C LEU A 466 -2.36 17.88 2.28
N ASP A 467 -2.61 19.07 2.83
CA ASP A 467 -1.58 20.10 3.00
C ASP A 467 -0.86 19.86 4.33
N LEU A 468 0.47 19.85 4.30
CA LEU A 468 1.29 19.53 5.47
C LEU A 468 2.06 20.77 5.97
N THR A 469 2.30 20.83 7.28
CA THR A 469 3.11 21.89 7.89
C THR A 469 3.84 21.42 9.14
N SER A 470 4.61 22.33 9.74
CA SER A 470 5.33 22.14 11.00
C SER A 470 4.73 22.98 12.13
N GLY A 471 5.11 22.72 13.38
CA GLY A 471 4.73 23.55 14.52
C GLY A 471 3.28 23.40 14.98
N VAL A 472 2.59 22.36 14.52
CA VAL A 472 1.21 22.03 14.90
C VAL A 472 1.20 21.54 16.35
N LYS A 473 0.34 22.12 17.19
CA LYS A 473 0.11 21.65 18.56
C LYS A 473 -1.07 20.69 18.60
N THR A 474 -0.99 19.69 19.47
CA THR A 474 -2.12 18.80 19.72
C THR A 474 -3.16 19.47 20.60
N VAL A 475 -4.41 19.03 20.48
CA VAL A 475 -5.54 19.52 21.29
C VAL A 475 -5.30 19.25 22.78
N ASN A 476 -4.72 18.10 23.10
CA ASN A 476 -4.49 17.60 24.45
C ASN A 476 -3.02 17.70 24.90
N GLY A 477 -2.19 18.53 24.25
CA GLY A 477 -0.77 18.68 24.58
C GLY A 477 -0.27 20.12 24.43
N ALA A 478 0.77 20.46 25.19
CA ALA A 478 1.36 21.80 25.15
C ALA A 478 2.45 21.95 24.07
N GLU A 479 3.11 20.84 23.72
CA GLU A 479 4.22 20.78 22.79
C GLU A 479 3.74 20.68 21.34
N ALA A 480 4.54 21.21 20.42
CA ALA A 480 4.33 20.99 19.01
C ALA A 480 4.72 19.55 18.64
N ILE A 481 4.02 18.97 17.67
CA ILE A 481 4.39 17.70 17.06
C ILE A 481 5.74 17.88 16.39
N ASP A 482 6.71 17.02 16.71
CA ASP A 482 8.08 17.06 16.15
C ASP A 482 8.13 16.51 14.72
N SER A 483 7.42 17.17 13.81
CA SER A 483 7.38 16.84 12.40
C SER A 483 7.19 18.09 11.56
N LYS A 484 7.73 18.07 10.34
CA LYS A 484 7.48 19.08 9.31
C LYS A 484 6.34 18.71 8.36
N HIS A 485 5.79 17.52 8.54
CA HIS A 485 4.89 16.86 7.61
C HIS A 485 3.53 16.55 8.26
N VAL A 486 3.07 17.44 9.16
CA VAL A 486 1.79 17.25 9.86
C VAL A 486 0.63 17.75 8.99
N PRO A 487 -0.36 16.89 8.66
CA PRO A 487 -1.54 17.32 7.90
C PRO A 487 -2.37 18.36 8.65
N VAL A 488 -2.73 19.45 7.98
CA VAL A 488 -3.55 20.53 8.56
C VAL A 488 -4.79 20.88 7.75
N LYS A 489 -4.83 20.47 6.48
CA LYS A 489 -6.00 20.63 5.60
C LYS A 489 -6.11 19.41 4.71
N MET A 490 -7.34 18.99 4.44
CA MET A 490 -7.62 17.84 3.57
C MET A 490 -8.82 18.14 2.66
N TYR A 491 -8.71 17.81 1.38
CA TYR A 491 -9.69 18.13 0.33
C TYR A 491 -9.52 17.20 -0.89
N VAL A 492 -10.49 17.16 -1.81
CA VAL A 492 -10.39 16.39 -3.06
C VAL A 492 -10.18 17.33 -4.25
N GLU A 493 -9.17 17.05 -5.07
CA GLU A 493 -8.96 17.72 -6.36
C GLU A 493 -9.98 17.21 -7.38
N THR A 494 -10.48 18.06 -8.28
CA THR A 494 -11.58 17.68 -9.21
C THR A 494 -11.28 16.44 -10.06
N ALA A 495 -10.03 16.27 -10.51
CA ALA A 495 -9.62 15.11 -11.30
C ALA A 495 -9.48 13.82 -10.47
N LEU A 496 -9.44 13.94 -9.14
CA LEU A 496 -9.27 12.86 -8.18
C LEU A 496 -10.59 12.48 -7.48
N LEU A 497 -11.73 12.96 -7.99
CA LEU A 497 -13.05 12.61 -7.51
C LEU A 497 -13.67 11.56 -8.45
N GLY A 498 -14.04 10.41 -7.90
CA GLY A 498 -14.80 9.40 -8.63
C GLY A 498 -16.21 9.87 -8.97
N GLU A 499 -16.86 9.19 -9.92
CA GLU A 499 -18.22 9.52 -10.34
C GLU A 499 -19.05 8.26 -10.52
N ASP A 500 -20.13 8.17 -9.73
CA ASP A 500 -21.13 7.12 -9.86
C ASP A 500 -22.00 7.37 -11.11
N ILE A 501 -22.31 6.31 -11.84
CA ILE A 501 -23.20 6.30 -13.00
C ILE A 501 -24.26 5.19 -12.86
N PRO A 502 -25.40 5.28 -13.57
CA PRO A 502 -26.23 4.11 -13.81
C PRO A 502 -25.41 3.00 -14.48
N VAL A 503 -25.75 1.73 -14.17
CA VAL A 503 -25.07 0.56 -14.75
C VAL A 503 -24.98 0.68 -16.28
N ASP A 504 -23.78 0.63 -16.83
CA ASP A 504 -23.55 0.72 -18.28
C ASP A 504 -23.71 -0.64 -19.00
N ALA A 505 -23.43 -0.68 -20.30
CA ALA A 505 -23.58 -1.90 -21.11
C ALA A 505 -22.62 -3.04 -20.73
N ASN A 506 -21.50 -2.73 -20.06
CA ASN A 506 -20.51 -3.71 -19.61
C ASN A 506 -20.71 -4.08 -18.13
N GLY A 507 -21.54 -3.35 -17.40
CA GLY A 507 -21.82 -3.56 -15.98
C GLY A 507 -21.10 -2.58 -15.05
N ASN A 508 -20.39 -1.58 -15.59
CA ASN A 508 -19.72 -0.55 -14.78
C ASN A 508 -20.76 0.32 -14.08
N THR A 509 -20.47 0.70 -12.84
CA THR A 509 -21.25 1.69 -12.07
C THR A 509 -20.46 2.96 -11.76
N GLY A 510 -19.20 3.01 -12.14
CA GLY A 510 -18.33 4.19 -12.12
C GLY A 510 -18.08 4.71 -13.54
N ASN A 511 -17.89 6.01 -13.67
CA ASN A 511 -17.50 6.63 -14.94
C ASN A 511 -16.09 6.17 -15.34
N ILE A 512 -16.02 5.35 -16.39
CA ILE A 512 -14.76 4.76 -16.89
C ILE A 512 -13.64 5.77 -17.22
N ASN A 513 -13.95 7.07 -17.34
CA ASN A 513 -12.97 8.14 -17.61
C ASN A 513 -12.50 8.88 -16.36
N LYS A 514 -12.85 8.38 -15.17
CA LYS A 514 -12.41 8.90 -13.87
C LYS A 514 -11.92 7.74 -13.01
N ILE A 515 -11.26 8.05 -11.91
CA ILE A 515 -10.89 7.03 -10.94
C ILE A 515 -12.15 6.41 -10.31
N ALA A 516 -12.11 5.13 -9.96
CA ALA A 516 -13.11 4.50 -9.13
C ALA A 516 -12.48 3.47 -8.18
N ASN A 517 -12.87 3.54 -6.90
CA ASN A 517 -12.24 2.80 -5.81
C ASN A 517 -10.71 2.90 -5.86
N PRO A 518 -10.16 4.13 -5.80
CA PRO A 518 -8.72 4.29 -5.69
C PRO A 518 -8.26 3.60 -4.41
N ASP A 519 -7.16 2.88 -4.54
CA ASP A 519 -6.59 2.05 -3.50
C ASP A 519 -5.09 2.38 -3.41
N ASN A 520 -4.30 1.78 -4.29
CA ASN A 520 -2.85 1.85 -4.25
C ASN A 520 -2.34 3.22 -4.71
N LEU A 521 -1.52 3.91 -3.90
CA LEU A 521 -0.94 5.20 -4.25
C LEU A 521 0.59 5.19 -4.25
N PHE A 522 1.19 5.81 -5.27
CA PHE A 522 2.62 6.11 -5.26
C PHE A 522 2.90 7.44 -5.96
N PHE A 523 3.72 8.30 -5.34
CA PHE A 523 4.13 9.56 -5.97
C PHE A 523 5.59 9.48 -6.46
N SER A 524 5.80 9.80 -7.73
CA SER A 524 7.14 9.99 -8.30
C SER A 524 7.52 11.46 -8.22
N GLU A 525 8.59 11.75 -7.47
CA GLU A 525 9.17 13.09 -7.39
C GLU A 525 9.76 13.54 -8.73
N LYS A 526 10.42 12.62 -9.47
CA LYS A 526 11.06 12.97 -10.75
C LYS A 526 10.03 13.22 -11.85
N MET A 527 8.95 12.44 -11.88
CA MET A 527 7.89 12.59 -12.88
C MET A 527 6.82 13.60 -12.48
N HIS A 528 6.84 14.11 -11.24
CA HIS A 528 5.79 14.98 -10.71
C HIS A 528 4.37 14.37 -10.89
N THR A 529 4.26 13.07 -10.64
CA THR A 529 3.08 12.28 -10.98
C THR A 529 2.66 11.39 -9.81
N LEU A 530 1.39 11.48 -9.44
CA LEU A 530 0.72 10.54 -8.55
C LEU A 530 0.16 9.39 -9.38
N PHE A 531 0.58 8.17 -9.07
CA PHE A 531 0.05 6.94 -9.62
C PHE A 531 -1.02 6.38 -8.68
N ILE A 532 -2.12 5.91 -9.27
CA ILE A 532 -3.33 5.49 -8.54
C ILE A 532 -3.82 4.16 -9.13
N GLY A 533 -3.66 3.07 -8.40
CA GLY A 533 -4.26 1.78 -8.69
C GLY A 533 -5.69 1.70 -8.14
N GLU A 534 -6.56 1.02 -8.87
CA GLU A 534 -7.95 0.77 -8.45
C GLU A 534 -8.15 -0.65 -7.94
N ASP A 535 -8.96 -0.78 -6.88
CA ASP A 535 -9.63 -2.02 -6.46
C ASP A 535 -11.15 -1.81 -6.43
N SER A 536 -11.79 -1.98 -7.58
CA SER A 536 -13.23 -1.92 -7.72
C SER A 536 -13.81 -3.28 -8.10
N THR A 537 -14.87 -3.68 -7.38
CA THR A 537 -15.69 -4.83 -7.77
C THR A 537 -16.85 -4.42 -8.68
N GLU A 538 -17.52 -3.29 -8.39
CA GLU A 538 -18.71 -2.84 -9.14
C GLU A 538 -18.51 -1.57 -9.97
N PRO A 539 -17.78 -0.53 -9.49
CA PRO A 539 -17.58 0.67 -10.28
C PRO A 539 -16.91 0.43 -11.63
N HIS A 540 -15.78 -0.28 -11.69
CA HIS A 540 -15.19 -0.71 -12.95
C HIS A 540 -15.07 -2.24 -13.02
N VAL A 541 -15.40 -2.80 -14.19
CA VAL A 541 -15.25 -4.25 -14.45
C VAL A 541 -13.79 -4.63 -14.66
N ASN A 542 -13.03 -3.75 -15.30
CA ASN A 542 -11.59 -3.81 -15.39
C ASN A 542 -11.03 -2.65 -14.57
N ASN A 543 -10.24 -2.94 -13.55
CA ASN A 543 -9.59 -1.89 -12.77
C ASN A 543 -8.46 -1.24 -13.56
N TYR A 544 -8.26 0.05 -13.31
CA TYR A 544 -7.24 0.83 -13.98
C TYR A 544 -6.08 1.24 -13.06
N LEU A 545 -4.94 1.52 -13.69
CA LEU A 545 -3.86 2.31 -13.11
C LEU A 545 -3.84 3.67 -13.81
N TRP A 546 -3.92 4.74 -13.03
CA TRP A 546 -3.91 6.11 -13.51
C TRP A 546 -2.59 6.82 -13.20
N ALA A 547 -2.24 7.80 -14.03
CA ALA A 547 -1.23 8.81 -13.76
C ALA A 547 -1.88 10.19 -13.68
N TYR A 548 -1.71 10.85 -12.55
CA TYR A 548 -2.13 12.23 -12.30
C TYR A 548 -0.91 13.13 -12.16
N ASN A 549 -0.64 13.96 -13.18
CA ASN A 549 0.45 14.93 -13.12
C ASN A 549 0.01 16.15 -12.30
N VAL A 550 0.71 16.44 -11.21
CA VAL A 550 0.26 17.43 -10.21
C VAL A 550 0.38 18.87 -10.69
N ASP A 551 1.27 19.13 -11.64
CA ASP A 551 1.50 20.48 -12.18
C ASP A 551 0.44 20.85 -13.23
N THR A 552 0.16 19.92 -14.16
CA THR A 552 -0.82 20.10 -15.24
C THR A 552 -2.24 19.75 -14.82
N LYS A 553 -2.41 19.06 -13.68
CA LYS A 553 -3.67 18.53 -13.16
C LYS A 553 -4.35 17.53 -14.11
N LYS A 554 -3.59 16.92 -15.03
CA LYS A 554 -4.08 15.96 -16.02
C LYS A 554 -4.06 14.55 -15.43
N LEU A 555 -5.22 13.87 -15.51
CA LEU A 555 -5.37 12.44 -15.23
C LEU A 555 -5.29 11.65 -16.55
N THR A 556 -4.60 10.52 -16.58
CA THR A 556 -4.41 9.69 -17.78
C THR A 556 -4.44 8.21 -17.39
N ARG A 557 -5.24 7.39 -18.08
CA ARG A 557 -5.25 5.95 -17.89
C ARG A 557 -3.97 5.35 -18.46
N LEU A 558 -3.21 4.60 -17.67
CA LEU A 558 -1.98 3.96 -18.12
C LEU A 558 -2.20 2.52 -18.52
N PHE A 559 -2.99 1.82 -17.72
CA PHE A 559 -3.09 0.37 -17.76
C PHE A 559 -4.47 -0.05 -17.28
N SER A 560 -4.94 -1.16 -17.85
CA SER A 560 -6.14 -1.86 -17.44
C SER A 560 -5.76 -3.29 -17.07
N SER A 561 -6.11 -3.71 -15.85
CA SER A 561 -6.04 -5.10 -15.43
C SER A 561 -7.01 -5.96 -16.23
N VAL A 562 -6.77 -7.26 -16.24
CA VAL A 562 -7.76 -8.27 -16.63
C VAL A 562 -9.05 -8.12 -15.80
N ALA A 563 -10.21 -8.42 -16.38
CA ALA A 563 -11.50 -8.19 -15.72
C ALA A 563 -11.62 -8.96 -14.41
N GLY A 564 -12.15 -8.28 -13.38
CA GLY A 564 -12.27 -8.81 -12.02
C GLY A 564 -10.95 -8.91 -11.26
N ALA A 565 -9.83 -8.43 -11.83
CA ALA A 565 -8.60 -8.19 -11.07
C ALA A 565 -8.49 -6.72 -10.69
N GLU A 566 -7.84 -6.45 -9.57
CA GLU A 566 -7.43 -5.11 -9.13
C GLU A 566 -5.99 -4.77 -9.56
N ASN A 567 -5.56 -3.54 -9.30
CA ASN A 567 -4.19 -3.06 -9.52
C ASN A 567 -3.51 -2.77 -8.19
N THR A 568 -2.72 -3.73 -7.72
CA THR A 568 -2.04 -3.65 -6.43
C THR A 568 -0.52 -3.74 -6.57
N GLY A 569 0.23 -3.72 -5.47
CA GLY A 569 1.68 -3.85 -5.48
C GLY A 569 2.39 -2.67 -6.12
N LEU A 570 1.79 -1.48 -6.04
CA LEU A 570 2.26 -0.29 -6.75
C LEU A 570 3.55 0.28 -6.13
N GLN A 571 4.62 0.26 -6.93
CA GLN A 571 5.86 0.95 -6.60
C GLN A 571 6.43 1.59 -7.87
N VAL A 572 6.79 2.87 -7.81
CA VAL A 572 7.48 3.53 -8.92
C VAL A 572 8.94 3.71 -8.58
N LEU A 573 9.81 3.19 -9.44
CA LEU A 573 11.25 3.39 -9.37
C LEU A 573 11.64 4.31 -10.52
N ASP A 574 11.97 5.56 -10.22
CA ASP A 574 12.39 6.54 -11.23
C ASP A 574 13.71 6.16 -11.91
N ASN A 575 14.54 5.39 -11.22
CA ASN A 575 15.84 4.94 -11.72
C ASN A 575 16.33 3.72 -10.95
N LEU A 576 16.45 2.57 -11.63
CA LEU A 576 17.12 1.39 -11.09
C LEU A 576 18.44 1.15 -11.85
N ASN A 577 19.56 1.27 -11.14
CA ASN A 577 20.92 1.06 -11.64
C ASN A 577 21.30 1.91 -12.88
N GLY A 578 20.64 3.04 -13.11
CA GLY A 578 20.86 3.89 -14.28
C GLY A 578 20.33 3.30 -15.59
N LYS A 579 19.61 2.17 -15.56
CA LYS A 579 19.19 1.45 -16.78
C LYS A 579 17.76 1.78 -17.23
N ALA A 580 16.80 1.82 -16.30
CA ALA A 580 15.41 2.12 -16.63
C ALA A 580 14.64 2.63 -15.40
N ALA A 581 13.44 3.16 -15.66
CA ALA A 581 12.41 3.38 -14.66
C ALA A 581 11.32 2.30 -14.77
N TYR A 582 10.61 2.06 -13.67
CA TYR A 582 9.62 0.99 -13.55
C TYR A 582 8.40 1.48 -12.79
N ILE A 583 7.23 0.99 -13.20
CA ILE A 583 6.01 1.05 -12.39
C ILE A 583 5.63 -0.40 -12.10
N LEU A 584 5.99 -0.89 -10.91
CA LEU A 584 5.56 -2.21 -10.46
C LEU A 584 4.05 -2.19 -10.27
N GLY A 585 3.40 -3.31 -10.58
CA GLY A 585 1.96 -3.47 -10.42
C GLY A 585 1.59 -4.93 -10.63
N ASN A 586 0.96 -5.52 -9.63
CA ASN A 586 0.39 -6.85 -9.69
C ASN A 586 -1.03 -6.77 -10.23
N THR A 587 -1.54 -7.91 -10.69
CA THR A 587 -2.96 -8.11 -10.96
C THR A 587 -3.49 -9.19 -10.02
N GLN A 588 -4.27 -8.79 -9.02
CA GLN A 588 -4.76 -9.65 -7.95
C GLN A 588 -6.04 -10.43 -8.37
N HIS A 589 -6.28 -11.63 -7.81
CA HIS A 589 -7.56 -12.37 -7.82
C HIS A 589 -8.37 -12.36 -9.13
N TRP A 590 -7.81 -12.89 -10.23
CA TRP A 590 -8.44 -12.70 -11.54
C TRP A 590 -9.85 -13.30 -11.60
N GLY A 591 -10.75 -12.64 -12.33
CA GLY A 591 -12.07 -13.20 -12.61
C GLY A 591 -13.09 -13.04 -11.48
N ASP A 592 -12.85 -12.17 -10.47
CA ASP A 592 -13.89 -11.72 -9.53
C ASP A 592 -14.89 -10.77 -10.19
N ILE A 593 -15.64 -11.31 -11.16
CA ILE A 593 -16.53 -10.51 -11.99
C ILE A 593 -17.83 -10.28 -11.21
N SER A 594 -18.20 -9.01 -11.04
CA SER A 594 -19.44 -8.59 -10.37
C SER A 594 -20.71 -9.23 -10.94
N SER A 595 -21.78 -9.21 -10.12
CA SER A 595 -23.13 -9.60 -10.56
C SER A 595 -23.80 -8.58 -11.49
N LYS A 596 -23.27 -7.36 -11.57
CA LYS A 596 -23.76 -6.29 -12.46
C LYS A 596 -23.36 -6.50 -13.92
N VAL A 597 -22.30 -7.26 -14.18
CA VAL A 597 -21.86 -7.61 -15.53
C VAL A 597 -22.92 -8.51 -16.19
N PRO A 598 -23.41 -8.19 -17.40
CA PRO A 598 -24.38 -9.01 -18.11
C PRO A 598 -23.96 -10.49 -18.18
N ALA A 599 -24.90 -11.40 -17.97
CA ALA A 599 -24.62 -12.83 -17.83
C ALA A 599 -23.83 -13.42 -19.02
N ASP A 600 -24.17 -13.02 -20.26
CA ASP A 600 -23.49 -13.47 -21.46
C ASP A 600 -22.05 -12.95 -21.56
N LEU A 601 -21.81 -11.70 -21.16
CA LEU A 601 -20.47 -11.11 -21.13
C LEU A 601 -19.63 -11.79 -20.05
N LYS A 602 -20.19 -11.97 -18.85
CA LYS A 602 -19.54 -12.67 -17.74
C LYS A 602 -19.15 -14.10 -18.11
N ALA A 603 -20.01 -14.84 -18.80
CA ALA A 603 -19.71 -16.18 -19.28
C ALA A 603 -18.56 -16.18 -20.31
N GLN A 604 -18.55 -15.24 -21.24
CA GLN A 604 -17.49 -15.10 -22.24
C GLN A 604 -16.13 -14.72 -21.62
N LEU A 605 -16.13 -13.81 -20.63
CA LEU A 605 -14.93 -13.43 -19.89
C LEU A 605 -14.38 -14.62 -19.09
N LYS A 606 -15.21 -15.33 -18.33
CA LYS A 606 -14.80 -16.52 -17.58
C LYS A 606 -14.23 -17.62 -18.48
N ALA A 607 -14.75 -17.77 -19.70
CA ALA A 607 -14.21 -18.74 -20.65
C ALA A 607 -12.79 -18.41 -21.13
N LYS A 608 -12.38 -17.13 -21.11
CA LYS A 608 -11.02 -16.69 -21.49
C LYS A 608 -10.07 -16.58 -20.30
N ILE A 609 -10.54 -16.00 -19.21
CA ILE A 609 -9.73 -15.72 -18.01
C ILE A 609 -9.50 -17.01 -17.23
N GLY A 610 -10.57 -17.79 -17.04
CA GLY A 610 -10.63 -18.91 -16.11
C GLY A 610 -11.69 -18.67 -15.03
N ASN A 611 -11.73 -19.56 -14.05
CA ASN A 611 -12.66 -19.50 -12.92
C ASN A 611 -12.08 -18.76 -11.70
N GLY A 612 -10.93 -18.09 -11.85
CA GLY A 612 -10.21 -17.39 -10.79
C GLY A 612 -9.28 -18.26 -9.96
N VAL A 613 -9.46 -19.59 -9.96
CA VAL A 613 -8.66 -20.51 -9.14
C VAL A 613 -7.20 -20.49 -9.56
N ASN A 614 -6.37 -20.20 -8.57
CA ASN A 614 -4.94 -19.98 -8.63
C ASN A 614 -4.54 -18.94 -9.69
N GLN A 615 -5.28 -17.84 -9.80
CA GLN A 615 -5.03 -16.79 -10.80
C GLN A 615 -4.68 -15.45 -10.15
N GLY A 616 -3.42 -15.05 -10.32
CA GLY A 616 -2.86 -13.79 -9.86
C GLY A 616 -1.44 -13.64 -10.42
N GLY A 617 -1.03 -12.41 -10.73
CA GLY A 617 0.23 -12.16 -11.43
C GLY A 617 1.07 -11.08 -10.76
N PHE A 618 2.38 -11.34 -10.64
CA PHE A 618 3.38 -10.35 -10.26
C PHE A 618 3.96 -9.73 -11.53
N GLY A 619 4.05 -8.40 -11.58
CA GLY A 619 4.47 -7.74 -12.81
C GLY A 619 4.89 -6.28 -12.67
N TYR A 620 5.22 -5.69 -13.82
CA TYR A 620 5.60 -4.29 -13.93
C TYR A 620 5.33 -3.73 -15.33
N ILE A 621 5.12 -2.43 -15.39
CA ILE A 621 5.14 -1.65 -16.63
C ILE A 621 6.56 -1.15 -16.86
N GLY A 622 7.13 -1.51 -18.02
CA GLY A 622 8.43 -1.08 -18.50
C GLY A 622 8.35 -0.24 -19.78
N GLY A 623 9.52 0.13 -20.31
CA GLY A 623 9.67 0.96 -21.51
C GLY A 623 10.11 2.40 -21.23
N LEU A 624 10.22 2.78 -19.95
CA LEU A 624 10.68 4.11 -19.52
C LEU A 624 12.20 4.16 -19.39
N PRO A 625 12.84 5.28 -19.78
CA PRO A 625 14.27 5.49 -19.51
C PRO A 625 14.50 5.72 -18.01
N ALA A 626 15.74 5.60 -17.55
CA ALA A 626 16.09 6.02 -16.20
C ALA A 626 16.02 7.55 -16.07
N PHE A 627 15.36 8.05 -15.03
CA PHE A 627 15.30 9.48 -14.71
C PHE A 627 16.35 9.82 -13.64
N LYS A 628 17.45 10.44 -14.08
CA LYS A 628 18.61 10.76 -13.23
C LYS A 628 18.37 11.98 -12.34
#